data_AF-A0A8H4UKR8-F1
#
_entry.id   AF-A0A8H4UKR8-F1
#
_cell.length_a   1.000
_cell.length_b   1.000
_cell.length_c   1.000
_cell.angle_alpha   90.00
_cell.angle_beta   90.00
_cell.angle_gamma   90.00
#
_symmetry.space_group_name_H-M   'P 1'
#
loop_
_entity.id
_entity.type
_entity.pdbx_description
1 polymer ?
#
loop_
_entity_poly.entity_id
_entity_poly.type
_entity_poly.pdbx_seq_one_letter_code
_entity_poly.pdbx_strand_id
1 'polypeptide(L)'
;MDAISNLPPELRMQIMLSFETAADLQLLTHASPVIFHDAQASRQIIRDTYLGDRFQRSLLQDAVALAAFPKINDLKHGHAAVEIHLDRWGSKTLPDPVEDFSILCAVDTLACGLEVHMSEYLVQATKPDYSSLSHARRMRDSLPDSGHTSTTLEKLTPLEQNRLARAFLRHQIIFKMFMFKLKRGGDPEEDPFGPHSFYCDWAPLLTYEHERSFSHDIDMLQCVHEHLRTLFRDGNPWRRNRSTCVLIF
;
A
#
# COMPACT_ATOMS: atom_id res chain seq x y z
N MET A 1 31.36 -2.67 -23.68
CA MET A 1 30.42 -3.47 -24.49
C MET A 1 29.53 -4.22 -23.53
N ASP A 2 28.23 -4.28 -23.80
CA ASP A 2 27.30 -5.05 -22.99
C ASP A 2 27.48 -6.54 -23.30
N ALA A 3 27.93 -7.34 -22.33
CA ALA A 3 28.11 -8.79 -22.55
C ALA A 3 26.77 -9.51 -22.77
N ILE A 4 25.68 -8.93 -22.25
CA ILE A 4 24.33 -9.49 -22.33
C ILE A 4 23.76 -9.37 -23.75
N SER A 5 24.22 -8.41 -24.55
CA SER A 5 23.71 -8.22 -25.93
C SER A 5 24.00 -9.42 -26.84
N ASN A 6 25.02 -10.22 -26.52
CA ASN A 6 25.40 -11.40 -27.29
C ASN A 6 24.60 -12.66 -26.90
N LEU A 7 23.80 -12.59 -25.83
CA LEU A 7 22.98 -13.71 -25.40
C LEU A 7 21.70 -13.80 -26.25
N PRO A 8 21.23 -15.03 -26.57
CA PRO A 8 19.90 -15.26 -27.12
C PRO A 8 18.80 -14.65 -26.24
N PRO A 9 17.71 -14.13 -26.83
CA PRO A 9 16.59 -13.52 -26.09
C PRO A 9 16.03 -14.42 -24.97
N GLU A 10 16.02 -15.73 -25.18
CA GLU A 10 15.51 -16.71 -24.20
C GLU A 10 16.37 -16.72 -22.92
N LEU A 11 17.70 -16.66 -23.06
CA LEU A 11 18.61 -16.59 -21.92
C LEU A 11 18.52 -15.24 -21.23
N ARG A 12 18.34 -14.15 -21.99
CA ARG A 12 18.16 -12.80 -21.41
C ARG A 12 16.88 -12.74 -20.57
N MET A 13 15.80 -13.32 -21.07
CA MET A 13 14.55 -13.44 -20.32
C MET A 13 14.69 -14.32 -19.07
N GLN A 14 15.37 -15.46 -19.15
CA GLN A 14 15.64 -16.30 -17.98
C GLN A 14 16.46 -15.55 -16.92
N ILE A 15 17.48 -14.79 -17.33
CA ILE A 15 18.26 -13.95 -16.42
C ILE A 15 17.35 -12.92 -15.74
N MET A 16 16.52 -12.20 -16.49
CA MET A 16 15.59 -11.23 -15.92
C MET A 16 14.63 -11.84 -14.91
N LEU A 17 14.07 -13.02 -15.20
CA LEU A 17 13.11 -13.69 -14.33
C LEU A 17 13.75 -14.46 -13.17
N SER A 18 15.07 -14.61 -13.18
CA SER A 18 15.80 -15.26 -12.08
C SER A 18 15.92 -14.38 -10.83
N PHE A 19 15.62 -13.09 -10.95
CA PHE A 19 15.70 -12.14 -9.83
C PHE A 19 14.44 -12.18 -8.98
N GLU A 20 14.63 -12.29 -7.66
CA GLU A 20 13.54 -12.41 -6.68
C GLU A 20 12.78 -11.09 -6.45
N THR A 21 13.43 -9.94 -6.67
CA THR A 21 12.86 -8.62 -6.38
C THR A 21 12.82 -7.72 -7.60
N ALA A 22 11.84 -6.82 -7.65
CA ALA A 22 11.78 -5.81 -8.71
C ALA A 22 12.98 -4.84 -8.66
N ALA A 23 13.58 -4.65 -7.48
CA ALA A 23 14.76 -3.80 -7.29
C ALA A 23 15.98 -4.33 -8.05
N ASP A 24 16.18 -5.65 -8.04
CA ASP A 24 17.27 -6.27 -8.79
C ASP A 24 17.05 -6.15 -10.30
N LEU A 25 15.80 -6.32 -10.75
CA LEU A 25 15.43 -6.08 -12.14
C LEU A 25 15.69 -4.62 -12.53
N GLN A 26 15.33 -3.65 -11.67
CA GLN A 26 15.62 -2.24 -11.91
C GLN A 26 17.13 -2.01 -12.09
N LEU A 27 17.96 -2.54 -11.19
CA LEU A 27 19.41 -2.44 -11.31
C LEU A 27 19.93 -3.02 -12.64
N LEU A 28 19.38 -4.17 -13.05
CA LEU A 28 19.76 -4.81 -14.30
C LEU A 28 19.37 -3.97 -15.53
N THR A 29 18.17 -3.38 -15.53
CA THR A 29 17.72 -2.49 -16.63
C THR A 29 18.55 -1.21 -16.73
N HIS A 30 19.09 -0.71 -15.61
CA HIS A 30 20.04 0.39 -15.62
C HIS A 30 21.43 -0.02 -16.14
N ALA A 31 21.83 -1.27 -15.89
CA ALA A 31 23.13 -1.79 -16.30
C ALA A 31 23.17 -2.24 -17.79
N SER A 32 22.03 -2.65 -18.36
CA SER A 32 21.93 -3.14 -19.73
C SER A 32 20.73 -2.54 -20.48
N PRO A 33 20.98 -1.76 -21.55
CA PRO A 33 19.92 -1.25 -22.43
C PRO A 33 19.15 -2.36 -23.14
N VAL A 34 19.80 -3.48 -23.45
CA VAL A 34 19.15 -4.63 -24.10
C VAL A 34 18.13 -5.25 -23.15
N ILE A 35 18.50 -5.44 -21.88
CA ILE A 35 17.56 -5.89 -20.86
C ILE A 35 16.42 -4.91 -20.66
N PHE A 36 16.68 -3.60 -20.64
CA PHE A 36 15.61 -2.60 -20.57
C PHE A 36 14.60 -2.78 -21.72
N HIS A 37 15.06 -2.94 -22.95
CA HIS A 37 14.17 -3.16 -24.09
C HIS A 37 13.41 -4.48 -24.02
N ASP A 38 14.08 -5.58 -23.67
CA ASP A 38 13.44 -6.89 -23.53
C ASP A 38 12.40 -6.89 -22.39
N ALA A 39 12.67 -6.16 -21.31
CA ALA A 39 11.74 -5.96 -20.20
C ALA A 39 10.52 -5.15 -20.63
N GLN A 40 10.72 -4.08 -21.40
CA GLN A 40 9.63 -3.30 -21.99
C GLN A 40 8.81 -4.10 -23.00
N ALA A 41 9.41 -5.05 -23.71
CA ALA A 41 8.69 -5.97 -24.61
C ALA A 41 7.92 -7.06 -23.83
N SER A 42 8.39 -7.42 -22.63
CA SER A 42 7.87 -8.54 -21.83
C SER A 42 7.06 -8.08 -20.61
N ARG A 43 6.43 -6.90 -20.67
CA ARG A 43 5.74 -6.26 -19.52
C ARG A 43 4.74 -7.16 -18.80
N GLN A 44 3.96 -7.95 -19.55
CA GLN A 44 2.94 -8.81 -18.95
C GLN A 44 3.59 -9.94 -18.12
N ILE A 45 4.68 -10.52 -18.61
CA ILE A 45 5.41 -11.58 -17.90
C ILE A 45 6.01 -10.99 -16.61
N ILE A 46 6.66 -9.82 -16.71
CA ILE A 46 7.23 -9.12 -15.54
C ILE A 46 6.13 -8.81 -14.52
N ARG A 47 4.99 -8.26 -14.96
CA ARG A 47 3.85 -8.01 -14.08
C ARG A 47 3.45 -9.27 -13.34
N ASP A 48 3.25 -10.37 -14.05
CA ASP A 48 2.76 -11.61 -13.46
C ASP A 48 3.80 -12.21 -12.49
N THR A 49 5.09 -12.10 -12.81
CA THR A 49 6.19 -12.56 -11.95
C THR A 49 6.31 -11.77 -10.65
N TYR A 50 6.27 -10.43 -10.70
CA TYR A 50 6.50 -9.60 -9.51
C TYR A 50 5.22 -9.22 -8.75
N LEU A 51 4.08 -9.17 -9.42
CA LEU A 51 2.82 -8.64 -8.87
C LEU A 51 1.66 -9.64 -8.88
N GLY A 52 1.77 -10.75 -9.64
CA GLY A 52 0.64 -11.60 -10.04
C GLY A 52 -0.29 -12.03 -8.90
N ASP A 53 0.24 -12.76 -7.91
CA ASP A 53 -0.57 -13.28 -6.81
C ASP A 53 -0.72 -12.29 -5.65
N ARG A 54 0.11 -11.24 -5.61
CA ARG A 54 0.17 -10.31 -4.46
C ARG A 54 -0.91 -9.24 -4.48
N PHE A 55 -1.33 -8.81 -5.68
CA PHE A 55 -2.39 -7.81 -5.81
C PHE A 55 -3.44 -8.28 -6.82
N GLN A 56 -4.69 -8.41 -6.36
CA GLN A 56 -5.81 -8.39 -7.28
C GLN A 56 -5.81 -7.05 -8.03
N ARG A 57 -6.24 -7.04 -9.30
CA ARG A 57 -6.22 -5.85 -10.17
C ARG A 57 -6.83 -4.59 -9.52
N SER A 58 -7.81 -4.76 -8.64
CA SER A 58 -8.44 -3.67 -7.90
C SER A 58 -7.51 -3.00 -6.88
N LEU A 59 -6.61 -3.74 -6.24
CA LEU A 59 -5.65 -3.23 -5.26
C LEU A 59 -4.40 -2.62 -5.91
N LEU A 60 -4.08 -3.07 -7.13
CA LEU A 60 -2.88 -2.59 -7.82
C LEU A 60 -2.92 -1.07 -8.01
N GLN A 61 -4.08 -0.51 -8.37
CA GLN A 61 -4.24 0.94 -8.52
C GLN A 61 -4.08 1.69 -7.18
N ASP A 62 -4.51 1.12 -6.06
CA ASP A 62 -4.32 1.72 -4.74
C ASP A 62 -2.85 1.67 -4.32
N ALA A 63 -2.15 0.57 -4.61
CA ALA A 63 -0.71 0.44 -4.37
C ALA A 63 0.11 1.42 -5.25
N VAL A 64 -0.23 1.53 -6.54
CA VAL A 64 0.40 2.49 -7.47
C VAL A 64 0.12 3.92 -7.01
N ALA A 65 -1.07 4.23 -6.51
CA ALA A 65 -1.40 5.56 -5.99
C ALA A 65 -0.51 5.96 -4.81
N LEU A 66 -0.14 5.01 -3.95
CA LEU A 66 0.81 5.24 -2.85
C LEU A 66 2.25 5.36 -3.34
N ALA A 67 2.67 4.46 -4.22
CA ALA A 67 4.02 4.41 -4.76
C ALA A 67 4.37 5.68 -5.56
N ALA A 68 3.44 6.16 -6.38
CA ALA A 68 3.61 7.32 -7.23
C ALA A 68 3.08 8.63 -6.61
N PHE A 69 2.76 8.62 -5.30
CA PHE A 69 2.17 9.80 -4.65
C PHE A 69 3.12 11.02 -4.75
N PRO A 70 2.63 12.20 -5.15
CA PRO A 70 3.48 13.38 -5.33
C PRO A 70 4.26 13.76 -4.07
N LYS A 71 5.57 14.04 -4.24
CA LYS A 71 6.44 14.44 -3.14
C LYS A 71 6.16 15.87 -2.73
N ILE A 72 6.13 16.09 -1.42
CA ILE A 72 5.80 17.36 -0.79
C ILE A 72 6.82 18.46 -1.13
N ASN A 73 8.07 18.09 -1.43
CA ASN A 73 9.16 19.04 -1.65
C ASN A 73 9.05 19.80 -2.99
N ASP A 74 8.17 19.39 -3.91
CA ASP A 74 7.95 20.04 -5.20
C ASP A 74 6.89 21.16 -5.11
N LEU A 75 7.09 22.06 -4.16
CA LEU A 75 6.13 23.04 -3.61
C LEU A 75 5.53 24.06 -4.61
N LYS A 76 6.03 24.15 -5.85
CA LYS A 76 5.50 25.11 -6.84
C LYS A 76 4.26 24.62 -7.58
N HIS A 77 4.07 23.30 -7.70
CA HIS A 77 2.92 22.69 -8.39
C HIS A 77 2.24 21.59 -7.56
N GLY A 78 2.66 21.40 -6.31
CA GLY A 78 2.28 20.25 -5.50
C GLY A 78 0.77 20.03 -5.33
N HIS A 79 -0.04 21.07 -5.19
CA HIS A 79 -1.49 20.90 -4.99
C HIS A 79 -2.19 20.38 -6.23
N ALA A 80 -1.99 21.06 -7.37
CA ALA A 80 -2.56 20.61 -8.64
C ALA A 80 -2.04 19.22 -9.01
N ALA A 81 -0.77 18.90 -8.71
CA ALA A 81 -0.22 17.58 -8.92
C ALA A 81 -0.91 16.51 -8.04
N VAL A 82 -1.19 16.80 -6.76
CA VAL A 82 -1.93 15.90 -5.87
C VAL A 82 -3.37 15.73 -6.31
N GLU A 83 -4.08 16.81 -6.68
CA GLU A 83 -5.45 16.70 -7.20
C GLU A 83 -5.51 15.86 -8.49
N ILE A 84 -4.64 16.15 -9.46
CA ILE A 84 -4.55 15.35 -10.71
C ILE A 84 -4.22 13.89 -10.40
N HIS A 85 -3.34 13.64 -9.42
CA HIS A 85 -2.98 12.28 -9.01
C HIS A 85 -4.18 11.54 -8.39
N LEU A 86 -4.93 12.21 -7.51
CA LEU A 86 -6.11 11.64 -6.88
C LEU A 86 -7.25 11.41 -7.86
N ASP A 87 -7.46 12.33 -8.82
CA ASP A 87 -8.41 12.16 -9.91
C ASP A 87 -8.06 10.92 -10.74
N ARG A 88 -6.78 10.78 -11.13
CA ARG A 88 -6.30 9.60 -11.88
C ARG A 88 -6.42 8.31 -11.08
N TRP A 89 -6.16 8.34 -9.78
CA TRP A 89 -6.37 7.21 -8.89
C TRP A 89 -7.86 6.83 -8.81
N GLY A 90 -8.74 7.81 -8.64
CA GLY A 90 -10.19 7.63 -8.60
C GLY A 90 -10.76 7.06 -9.91
N SER A 91 -10.29 7.55 -11.05
CA SER A 91 -10.65 7.03 -12.37
C SER A 91 -9.92 5.74 -12.77
N LYS A 92 -9.06 5.19 -11.89
CA LYS A 92 -8.23 3.99 -12.14
C LYS A 92 -7.38 4.10 -13.42
N THR A 93 -6.87 5.29 -13.70
CA THR A 93 -6.03 5.63 -14.86
C THR A 93 -4.59 5.97 -14.47
N LEU A 94 -4.11 5.48 -13.32
CA LEU A 94 -2.68 5.59 -12.98
C LEU A 94 -1.86 4.70 -13.92
N PRO A 95 -0.60 5.09 -14.20
CA PRO A 95 0.27 4.34 -15.10
C PRO A 95 0.49 2.91 -14.61
N ASP A 96 0.72 2.03 -15.58
CA ASP A 96 1.12 0.66 -15.29
C ASP A 96 2.49 0.65 -14.60
N PRO A 97 2.65 0.01 -13.43
CA PRO A 97 3.92 0.01 -12.70
C PRO A 97 5.08 -0.54 -13.54
N VAL A 98 4.83 -1.39 -14.55
CA VAL A 98 5.90 -1.94 -15.41
C VAL A 98 6.40 -0.92 -16.44
N GLU A 99 5.73 0.22 -16.62
CA GLU A 99 6.23 1.33 -17.44
C GLU A 99 7.33 2.12 -16.74
N ASP A 100 7.32 2.12 -15.40
CA ASP A 100 8.31 2.79 -14.56
C ASP A 100 8.79 1.83 -13.47
N PHE A 101 9.98 1.25 -13.67
CA PHE A 101 10.56 0.30 -12.73
C PHE A 101 10.72 0.86 -11.30
N SER A 102 10.80 2.19 -11.12
CA SER A 102 10.81 2.77 -9.78
C SER A 102 9.47 2.61 -9.06
N ILE A 103 8.36 2.75 -9.80
CA ILE A 103 7.00 2.47 -9.30
C ILE A 103 6.85 0.97 -9.06
N LEU A 104 7.31 0.12 -9.98
CA LEU A 104 7.27 -1.34 -9.78
C LEU A 104 7.99 -1.76 -8.49
N CYS A 105 9.19 -1.24 -8.24
CA CYS A 105 9.96 -1.53 -7.02
C CYS A 105 9.23 -1.05 -5.76
N ALA A 106 8.66 0.15 -5.81
CA ALA A 106 7.89 0.68 -4.69
C ALA A 106 6.64 -0.17 -4.41
N VAL A 107 5.92 -0.61 -5.45
CA VAL A 107 4.75 -1.48 -5.31
C VAL A 107 5.13 -2.86 -4.77
N ASP A 108 6.21 -3.47 -5.26
CA ASP A 108 6.74 -4.74 -4.78
C ASP A 108 7.11 -4.65 -3.28
N THR A 109 7.79 -3.57 -2.90
CA THR A 109 8.15 -3.30 -1.50
C THR A 109 6.91 -3.08 -0.62
N LEU A 110 5.91 -2.35 -1.12
CA LEU A 110 4.62 -2.14 -0.44
C LEU A 110 3.89 -3.47 -0.23
N ALA A 111 3.91 -4.37 -1.22
CA ALA A 111 3.29 -5.70 -1.11
C ALA A 111 3.90 -6.49 0.05
N CYS A 112 5.23 -6.61 0.08
CA CYS A 112 5.95 -7.29 1.15
C CYS A 112 5.66 -6.69 2.52
N GLY A 113 5.64 -5.35 2.62
CA GLY A 113 5.30 -4.68 3.87
C GLY A 113 3.86 -4.96 4.31
N LEU A 114 2.91 -4.89 3.38
CA LEU A 114 1.48 -5.00 3.67
C LEU A 114 1.12 -6.33 4.34
N GLU A 115 1.67 -7.45 3.88
CA GLU A 115 1.45 -8.76 4.47
C GLU A 115 1.90 -8.83 5.95
N VAL A 116 3.05 -8.22 6.26
CA VAL A 116 3.57 -8.15 7.64
C VAL A 116 2.62 -7.35 8.53
N HIS A 117 2.21 -6.16 8.08
CA HIS A 117 1.32 -5.30 8.86
C HIS A 117 -0.08 -5.90 9.05
N MET A 118 -0.63 -6.54 8.03
CA MET A 118 -1.90 -7.25 8.15
C MET A 118 -1.82 -8.40 9.15
N SER A 119 -0.73 -9.16 9.13
CA SER A 119 -0.50 -10.24 10.08
C SER A 119 -0.40 -9.73 11.52
N GLU A 120 0.34 -8.64 11.74
CA GLU A 120 0.43 -7.99 13.06
C GLU A 120 -0.92 -7.46 13.54
N TYR A 121 -1.71 -6.86 12.63
CA TYR A 121 -3.06 -6.40 12.93
C TYR A 121 -3.95 -7.53 13.42
N LEU A 122 -3.95 -8.68 12.75
CA LEU A 122 -4.76 -9.83 13.17
C LEU A 122 -4.35 -10.37 14.55
N VAL A 123 -3.05 -10.40 14.85
CA VAL A 123 -2.55 -10.78 16.17
C VAL A 123 -2.98 -9.79 17.25
N GLN A 124 -3.09 -8.50 16.93
CA GLN A 124 -3.53 -7.49 17.89
C GLN A 124 -5.05 -7.46 18.06
N ALA A 125 -5.80 -7.55 16.96
CA ALA A 125 -7.26 -7.57 16.96
C ALA A 125 -7.84 -8.79 17.71
N THR A 126 -7.07 -9.89 17.81
CA THR A 126 -7.46 -11.09 18.56
C THR A 126 -7.20 -10.99 20.07
N LYS A 127 -6.52 -9.94 20.56
CA LYS A 127 -6.26 -9.74 22.00
C LYS A 127 -7.52 -9.27 22.75
N PRO A 128 -7.71 -9.70 24.02
CA PRO A 128 -8.86 -9.33 24.83
C PRO A 128 -8.90 -7.82 25.20
N ASP A 129 -7.77 -7.14 25.31
CA ASP A 129 -7.76 -5.70 25.64
C ASP A 129 -8.18 -4.82 24.45
N TYR A 130 -7.96 -5.31 23.23
CA TYR A 130 -8.36 -4.66 21.98
C TYR A 130 -9.89 -4.69 21.75
N SER A 131 -10.61 -5.52 22.51
CA SER A 131 -12.08 -5.64 22.46
C SER A 131 -12.84 -4.42 22.97
N SER A 132 -12.13 -3.49 23.66
CA SER A 132 -12.69 -2.24 24.17
C SER A 132 -12.93 -1.21 23.06
N LEU A 133 -12.29 -1.38 21.89
CA LEU A 133 -12.63 -0.66 20.67
C LEU A 133 -13.94 -1.27 20.15
N SER A 134 -15.02 -0.47 20.19
CA SER A 134 -16.41 -0.88 19.92
C SER A 134 -16.63 -1.64 18.61
N HIS A 135 -15.67 -1.59 17.69
CA HIS A 135 -15.74 -2.20 16.36
C HIS A 135 -14.97 -3.52 16.22
N ALA A 136 -13.87 -3.72 16.97
CA ALA A 136 -13.15 -5.01 17.01
C ALA A 136 -14.02 -6.14 17.57
N ARG A 137 -15.01 -5.78 18.41
CA ARG A 137 -16.04 -6.68 18.93
C ARG A 137 -16.90 -7.28 17.81
N ARG A 138 -17.28 -6.51 16.77
CA ARG A 138 -18.10 -7.01 15.65
C ARG A 138 -17.37 -8.04 14.81
N MET A 139 -16.07 -7.86 14.56
CA MET A 139 -15.27 -8.88 13.88
C MET A 139 -15.22 -10.18 14.70
N ARG A 140 -15.00 -10.08 16.01
CA ARG A 140 -15.03 -11.26 16.90
C ARG A 140 -16.38 -11.99 16.84
N ASP A 141 -17.48 -11.25 16.83
CA ASP A 141 -18.83 -11.82 16.79
C ASP A 141 -19.15 -12.54 15.46
N SER A 142 -18.46 -12.17 14.36
CA SER A 142 -18.54 -12.86 13.07
C SER A 142 -17.53 -14.01 12.87
N LEU A 143 -16.54 -14.15 13.77
CA LEU A 143 -15.63 -15.30 13.76
C LEU A 143 -16.25 -16.43 14.60
N PRO A 144 -16.22 -17.69 14.12
CA PRO A 144 -16.74 -18.82 14.89
C PRO A 144 -15.98 -18.93 16.21
N ASP A 145 -16.75 -19.01 17.30
CA ASP A 145 -16.34 -19.11 18.70
C ASP A 145 -15.35 -20.27 18.89
N SER A 146 -14.08 -19.99 18.64
CA SER A 146 -12.97 -20.93 18.75
C SER A 146 -11.97 -20.28 19.68
N GLY A 147 -12.12 -20.62 20.96
CA GLY A 147 -11.32 -20.08 22.06
C GLY A 147 -9.87 -19.82 21.66
N HIS A 148 -9.46 -18.56 21.76
CA HIS A 148 -8.06 -18.10 21.76
C HIS A 148 -7.15 -18.62 20.64
N THR A 149 -7.68 -19.02 19.48
CA THR A 149 -6.79 -19.35 18.36
C THR A 149 -6.39 -18.07 17.62
N SER A 150 -5.10 -17.73 17.68
CA SER A 150 -4.51 -16.65 16.88
C SER A 150 -4.97 -16.77 15.41
N THR A 151 -5.68 -15.77 14.92
CA THR A 151 -6.10 -15.71 13.51
C THR A 151 -4.87 -15.33 12.69
N THR A 152 -4.38 -16.25 11.87
CA THR A 152 -3.30 -16.01 10.92
C THR A 152 -3.89 -15.54 9.58
N LEU A 153 -3.11 -14.81 8.79
CA LEU A 153 -3.55 -14.29 7.48
C LEU A 153 -4.06 -15.41 6.56
N GLU A 154 -3.41 -16.58 6.62
CA GLU A 154 -3.76 -17.80 5.87
C GLU A 154 -5.17 -18.34 6.18
N LYS A 155 -5.75 -18.01 7.34
CA LYS A 155 -7.10 -18.44 7.73
C LYS A 155 -8.18 -17.55 7.13
N LEU A 156 -7.83 -16.37 6.64
CA LEU A 156 -8.78 -15.47 5.99
C LEU A 156 -9.05 -15.92 4.56
N THR A 157 -10.31 -15.78 4.13
CA THR A 157 -10.67 -15.97 2.73
C THR A 157 -9.95 -14.93 1.84
N PRO A 158 -9.68 -15.23 0.56
CA PRO A 158 -9.06 -14.26 -0.36
C PRO A 158 -9.81 -12.94 -0.45
N LEU A 159 -11.14 -12.95 -0.25
CA LEU A 159 -11.97 -11.76 -0.21
C LEU A 159 -11.70 -10.91 1.05
N GLU A 160 -11.54 -11.53 2.21
CA GLU A 160 -11.23 -10.83 3.47
C GLU A 160 -9.80 -10.28 3.45
N GLN A 161 -8.84 -11.05 2.95
CA GLN A 161 -7.47 -10.56 2.74
C GLN A 161 -7.47 -9.33 1.82
N ASN A 162 -8.23 -9.38 0.72
CA ASN A 162 -8.36 -8.25 -0.20
C ASN A 162 -8.96 -7.01 0.47
N ARG A 163 -10.03 -7.18 1.25
CA ARG A 163 -10.66 -6.08 1.98
C ARG A 163 -9.71 -5.46 3.00
N LEU A 164 -8.97 -6.29 3.73
CA LEU A 164 -8.00 -5.82 4.71
C LEU A 164 -6.86 -5.05 4.04
N ALA A 165 -6.28 -5.63 2.97
CA ALA A 165 -5.26 -4.97 2.15
C ALA A 165 -5.75 -3.61 1.63
N ARG A 166 -6.97 -3.56 1.08
CA ARG A 166 -7.60 -2.32 0.62
C ARG A 166 -7.73 -1.28 1.72
N ALA A 167 -8.17 -1.69 2.91
CA ALA A 167 -8.32 -0.78 4.05
C ALA A 167 -6.98 -0.17 4.45
N PHE A 168 -5.91 -0.97 4.53
CA PHE A 168 -4.57 -0.45 4.77
C PHE A 168 -4.10 0.53 3.68
N LEU A 169 -4.24 0.17 2.41
CA LEU A 169 -3.78 1.03 1.31
C LEU A 169 -4.56 2.36 1.28
N ARG A 170 -5.89 2.32 1.34
CA ARG A 170 -6.74 3.53 1.30
C ARG A 170 -6.58 4.41 2.53
N HIS A 171 -6.38 3.82 3.71
CA HIS A 171 -6.02 4.59 4.91
C HIS A 171 -4.74 5.39 4.68
N GLN A 172 -3.70 4.76 4.12
CA GLN A 172 -2.44 5.45 3.84
C GLN A 172 -2.58 6.55 2.79
N ILE A 173 -3.44 6.36 1.78
CA ILE A 173 -3.70 7.40 0.76
C ILE A 173 -4.28 8.64 1.44
N ILE A 174 -5.30 8.47 2.29
CA ILE A 174 -5.89 9.58 3.06
C ILE A 174 -4.86 10.22 3.98
N PHE A 175 -4.06 9.41 4.65
CA PHE A 175 -3.02 9.92 5.53
C PHE A 175 -2.03 10.79 4.75
N LYS A 176 -1.59 10.36 3.56
CA LYS A 176 -0.72 11.18 2.68
C LYS A 176 -1.43 12.47 2.21
N MET A 177 -2.71 12.40 1.87
CA MET A 177 -3.50 13.58 1.52
C MET A 177 -3.57 14.58 2.69
N PHE A 178 -3.78 14.09 3.91
CA PHE A 178 -3.84 14.95 5.08
C PHE A 178 -2.49 15.56 5.43
N MET A 179 -1.42 14.76 5.43
CA MET A 179 -0.07 15.25 5.67
C MET A 179 0.33 16.33 4.66
N PHE A 180 -0.14 16.21 3.41
CA PHE A 180 0.01 17.25 2.41
C PHE A 180 -0.74 18.54 2.78
N LYS A 181 -1.99 18.44 3.28
CA LYS A 181 -2.77 19.60 3.76
C LYS A 181 -2.12 20.28 4.98
N LEU A 182 -1.65 19.52 5.97
CA LEU A 182 -1.01 20.08 7.17
C LEU A 182 0.23 20.92 6.84
N LYS A 183 1.14 20.38 6.02
CA LYS A 183 2.39 21.07 5.66
C LYS A 183 2.18 22.35 4.84
N ARG A 184 0.99 22.58 4.29
CA ARG A 184 0.60 23.79 3.56
C ARG A 184 0.35 24.99 4.48
N GLY A 185 0.22 24.78 5.79
CA GLY A 185 -0.07 25.84 6.76
C GLY A 185 -1.33 25.58 7.58
N GLY A 186 -1.62 24.32 7.93
CA GLY A 186 -2.53 24.03 9.03
C GLY A 186 -1.89 24.47 10.35
N ASP A 187 -2.70 24.92 11.31
CA ASP A 187 -2.20 25.25 12.65
C ASP A 187 -1.38 24.06 13.20
N PRO A 188 -0.16 24.28 13.70
CA PRO A 188 0.74 23.22 14.14
C PRO A 188 0.24 22.42 15.36
N GLU A 189 -0.95 22.72 15.87
CA GLU A 189 -1.60 22.00 16.98
C GLU A 189 -2.47 20.82 16.56
N GLU A 190 -2.74 20.61 15.27
CA GLU A 190 -3.47 19.42 14.82
C GLU A 190 -2.54 18.19 14.77
N ASP A 191 -2.35 17.55 15.94
CA ASP A 191 -1.80 16.20 16.05
C ASP A 191 -2.60 15.26 15.13
N PRO A 192 -2.03 14.60 14.10
CA PRO A 192 -2.73 13.67 13.21
C PRO A 192 -3.42 12.50 13.93
N PHE A 193 -3.06 12.25 15.18
CA PHE A 193 -3.61 11.19 16.03
C PHE A 193 -4.29 11.71 17.30
N GLY A 194 -4.48 13.03 17.40
CA GLY A 194 -5.07 13.70 18.55
C GLY A 194 -6.53 13.32 18.78
N PRO A 195 -7.05 13.49 20.01
CA PRO A 195 -8.42 13.10 20.38
C PRO A 195 -9.52 13.86 19.61
N HIS A 196 -9.20 14.99 18.99
CA HIS A 196 -10.10 15.78 18.12
C HIS A 196 -9.73 15.71 16.64
N SER A 197 -8.65 15.00 16.29
CA SER A 197 -8.04 15.09 14.97
C SER A 197 -8.80 14.38 13.87
N PHE A 198 -9.48 13.27 14.16
CA PHE A 198 -10.16 12.52 13.11
C PHE A 198 -11.35 11.73 13.64
N TYR A 199 -12.54 12.25 13.41
CA TYR A 199 -13.42 11.41 12.60
C TYR A 199 -12.75 11.40 11.24
N CYS A 200 -12.12 10.28 10.84
CA CYS A 200 -11.60 10.15 9.49
C CYS A 200 -12.77 10.42 8.55
N ASP A 201 -12.81 11.63 8.00
CA ASP A 201 -13.75 11.94 6.96
C ASP A 201 -13.31 11.12 5.76
N TRP A 202 -14.01 10.02 5.52
CA TRP A 202 -13.79 9.14 4.38
C TRP A 202 -14.41 9.74 3.10
N ALA A 203 -15.10 10.90 3.19
CA ALA A 203 -15.66 11.59 2.03
C ALA A 203 -14.66 11.92 0.92
N PRO A 204 -13.36 12.19 1.16
CA PRO A 204 -12.40 12.33 0.09
C PRO A 204 -12.29 11.06 -0.77
N LEU A 205 -12.30 9.85 -0.19
CA LEU A 205 -12.33 8.61 -0.97
C LEU A 205 -13.60 8.55 -1.85
N LEU A 206 -14.75 8.90 -1.27
CA LEU A 206 -16.04 8.92 -1.99
C LEU A 206 -16.07 9.97 -3.12
N THR A 207 -15.35 11.07 -2.94
CA THR A 207 -15.27 12.15 -3.91
C THR A 207 -14.54 11.69 -5.17
N TYR A 208 -13.42 10.98 -5.02
CA TYR A 208 -12.58 10.55 -6.15
C TYR A 208 -13.00 9.21 -6.74
N GLU A 209 -13.41 8.24 -5.94
CA GLU A 209 -13.62 6.87 -6.43
C GLU A 209 -15.00 6.64 -7.06
N HIS A 210 -15.96 7.55 -6.88
CA HIS A 210 -17.33 7.50 -7.43
C HIS A 210 -18.12 6.19 -7.20
N GLU A 211 -17.57 5.21 -6.48
CA GLU A 211 -18.16 3.91 -6.21
C GLU A 211 -19.07 3.96 -4.98
N ARG A 212 -20.25 3.33 -5.08
CA ARG A 212 -21.28 3.30 -4.02
C ARG A 212 -21.12 2.14 -3.02
N SER A 213 -20.16 1.24 -3.22
CA SER A 213 -20.03 -0.03 -2.49
C SER A 213 -19.14 0.08 -1.23
N PHE A 214 -19.23 1.20 -0.50
CA PHE A 214 -18.26 1.58 0.52
C PHE A 214 -18.65 1.26 1.98
N SER A 215 -19.90 0.91 2.25
CA SER A 215 -20.39 0.85 3.66
C SER A 215 -19.63 -0.17 4.51
N HIS A 216 -19.28 -1.33 3.95
CA HIS A 216 -18.50 -2.36 4.67
C HIS A 216 -16.99 -2.05 4.70
N ASP A 217 -16.48 -1.32 3.70
CA ASP A 217 -15.07 -0.94 3.63
C ASP A 217 -14.74 0.18 4.64
N ILE A 218 -15.71 1.06 4.96
CA ILE A 218 -15.57 2.12 5.98
C ILE A 218 -15.32 1.55 7.38
N ASP A 219 -16.05 0.50 7.75
CA ASP A 219 -15.89 -0.15 9.06
C ASP A 219 -14.47 -0.71 9.21
N MET A 220 -13.96 -1.36 8.17
CA MET A 220 -12.60 -1.92 8.17
C MET A 220 -11.53 -0.83 8.16
N LEU A 221 -11.74 0.25 7.40
CA LEU A 221 -10.89 1.43 7.39
C LEU A 221 -10.78 2.06 8.79
N GLN A 222 -11.90 2.19 9.49
CA GLN A 222 -11.91 2.69 10.86
C GLN A 222 -11.14 1.77 11.82
N CYS A 223 -11.30 0.44 11.67
CA CYS A 223 -10.54 -0.52 12.48
C CYS A 223 -9.03 -0.41 12.25
N VAL A 224 -8.58 -0.28 10.99
CA VAL A 224 -7.17 -0.07 10.65
C VAL A 224 -6.67 1.26 11.19
N HIS A 225 -7.49 2.32 11.10
CA HIS A 225 -7.15 3.63 11.66
C HIS A 225 -6.89 3.57 13.16
N GLU A 226 -7.82 3.02 13.94
CA GLU A 226 -7.63 2.88 15.39
C GLU A 226 -6.42 2.02 15.70
N HIS A 227 -6.18 0.97 14.92
CA HIS A 227 -5.01 0.14 15.13
C HIS A 227 -3.71 0.91 14.99
N LEU A 228 -3.54 1.60 13.87
CA LEU A 228 -2.37 2.43 13.64
C LEU A 228 -2.26 3.53 14.70
N ARG A 229 -3.37 4.14 15.11
CA ARG A 229 -3.41 5.14 16.18
C ARG A 229 -2.89 4.61 17.52
N THR A 230 -3.28 3.40 17.92
CA THR A 230 -2.75 2.78 19.15
C THR A 230 -1.24 2.53 19.08
N LEU A 231 -0.74 2.06 17.93
CA LEU A 231 0.69 1.87 17.71
C LEU A 231 1.49 3.16 17.88
N PHE A 232 0.93 4.31 17.47
CA PHE A 232 1.55 5.62 17.63
C PHE A 232 1.47 6.17 19.06
N ARG A 233 0.36 5.94 19.77
CA ARG A 233 0.12 6.48 21.11
C ARG A 233 0.95 5.79 22.20
N ASP A 234 1.18 4.49 22.08
CA ASP A 234 1.82 3.69 23.14
C ASP A 234 3.35 3.83 23.18
N GLY A 235 3.95 4.75 22.41
CA GLY A 235 5.41 4.97 22.42
C GLY A 235 6.22 3.73 22.03
N ASN A 236 5.58 2.79 21.33
CA ASN A 236 6.08 1.48 20.98
C ASN A 236 7.40 1.63 20.16
N PRO A 237 8.40 0.74 20.31
CA PRO A 237 9.80 0.96 19.91
C PRO A 237 10.06 1.06 18.40
N TRP A 238 9.01 1.05 17.57
CA TRP A 238 9.02 1.26 16.13
C TRP A 238 9.60 2.60 15.67
N ARG A 239 9.86 3.55 16.58
CA ARG A 239 10.69 4.73 16.28
C ARG A 239 12.14 4.40 15.86
N ARG A 240 12.66 3.18 16.13
CA ARG A 240 14.09 2.85 15.92
C ARG A 240 14.43 2.15 14.59
N ASN A 241 13.48 1.49 13.93
CA ASN A 241 13.76 0.84 12.65
C ASN A 241 13.20 1.66 11.49
N ARG A 242 14.09 2.38 10.80
CA ARG A 242 13.79 3.09 9.55
C ARG A 242 13.29 2.16 8.42
N SER A 243 13.35 0.84 8.59
CA SER A 243 12.79 -0.13 7.65
C SER A 243 11.29 -0.38 7.85
N THR A 244 10.73 -0.10 9.03
CA THR A 244 9.27 -0.14 9.29
C THR A 244 8.58 1.16 8.83
N CYS A 245 9.37 2.15 8.42
CA CYS A 245 8.88 3.41 7.86
C CYS A 245 8.34 3.29 6.44
N VAL A 246 8.47 2.15 5.76
CA VAL A 246 8.15 2.07 4.32
C VAL A 246 6.65 2.05 4.02
N LEU A 247 5.79 1.81 5.02
CA LEU A 247 4.36 2.08 4.88
C LEU A 247 3.94 3.45 5.39
N ILE A 248 4.84 4.21 6.03
CA ILE A 248 4.55 5.53 6.60
C ILE A 248 5.72 6.49 6.37
N PHE A 249 6.17 6.67 5.12
CA PHE A 249 6.78 7.89 4.56
C PHE A 249 6.75 7.81 3.01
#